data_AF-A0A820HKJ6-F1
#
_entry.id   AF-A0A820HKJ6-F1
#
_cell.length_a   1.000
_cell.length_b   1.000
_cell.length_c   1.000
_cell.angle_alpha   90.00
_cell.angle_beta   90.00
_cell.angle_gamma   90.00
#
_symmetry.space_group_name_H-M   'P 1'
#
loop_
_entity.id
_entity.type
_entity.pdbx_description
1 polymer ?
#
loop_
_entity_poly.entity_id
_entity_poly.type
_entity_poly.pdbx_seq_one_letter_code
_entity_poly.pdbx_strand_id
1 'polypeptide(L)'
;IMLYVISFSTNYSILHFDNQQFLVNEYDSYSLVSIQHTCATLLWKYLIYQHGFNQAVSRYSSLIKTMLDILAVLEHKINVQLFDKMMNDIVKQTEHSLILHN
;
A
#
# COMPACT_ATOMS: atom_id res chain seq x y z
N ILE A 1 4.92 -2.04 -0.76
CA ILE A 1 3.76 -2.92 -1.11
C ILE A 1 2.65 -2.18 -1.86
N MET A 2 2.27 -0.95 -1.51
CA MET A 2 1.09 -0.31 -2.13
C MET A 2 1.37 0.50 -3.43
N LEU A 3 2.64 0.81 -3.75
CA LEU A 3 3.04 1.42 -5.04
C LEU A 3 2.94 0.44 -6.24
N TYR A 4 2.83 -0.87 -6.00
CA TYR A 4 2.71 -1.89 -7.05
C TYR A 4 1.33 -1.91 -7.74
N VAL A 5 0.27 -1.43 -7.08
CA VAL A 5 -1.09 -1.47 -7.67
C VAL A 5 -1.27 -0.39 -8.76
N ILE A 6 -0.50 0.70 -8.68
CA ILE A 6 -0.61 1.84 -9.60
C ILE A 6 0.18 1.60 -10.91
N SER A 7 1.19 0.74 -10.93
CA SER A 7 1.99 0.45 -12.14
C SER A 7 1.60 -0.81 -12.91
N PHE A 8 0.80 -1.72 -12.32
CA PHE A 8 0.49 -3.03 -12.92
C PHE A 8 -0.86 -3.13 -13.64
N SER A 9 -1.73 -2.12 -13.59
CA SER A 9 -2.95 -2.12 -14.42
C SER A 9 -2.65 -2.04 -15.93
N THR A 10 -1.41 -1.68 -16.31
CA THR A 10 -0.98 -1.55 -17.70
C THR A 10 -0.46 -2.87 -18.31
N ASN A 11 -0.20 -3.92 -17.51
CA ASN A 11 0.44 -5.17 -17.99
C ASN A 11 -0.38 -6.47 -17.77
N TYR A 12 -1.62 -6.38 -17.29
CA TYR A 12 -2.45 -7.58 -17.04
C TYR A 12 -2.87 -8.33 -18.31
N SER A 13 -2.60 -7.78 -19.50
CA SER A 13 -2.87 -8.46 -20.78
C SER A 13 -1.84 -9.54 -21.15
N ILE A 14 -0.69 -9.63 -20.47
CA ILE A 14 0.45 -10.45 -20.92
C ILE A 14 0.67 -11.75 -20.11
N LEU A 15 0.10 -11.86 -18.90
CA LEU A 15 0.32 -13.02 -17.99
C LEU A 15 -0.75 -14.12 -18.08
N HIS A 16 -1.54 -14.15 -19.16
CA HIS A 16 -2.47 -15.25 -19.41
C HIS A 16 -1.75 -16.47 -20.03
N PHE A 17 -0.69 -16.96 -19.39
CA PHE A 17 0.02 -18.17 -19.82
C PHE A 17 0.06 -19.20 -18.69
N ASP A 18 -0.99 -20.03 -18.69
CA ASP A 18 -0.98 -21.47 -18.41
C ASP A 18 0.00 -22.02 -17.35
N ASN A 19 -0.51 -22.39 -16.17
CA ASN A 19 -0.51 -23.77 -15.64
C ASN A 19 -0.76 -23.86 -14.13
N GLN A 20 -1.71 -24.76 -13.79
CA GLN A 20 -1.71 -25.74 -12.71
C GLN A 20 -1.26 -25.39 -11.27
N GLN A 21 -2.22 -25.57 -10.35
CA GLN A 21 -2.12 -26.20 -9.03
C GLN A 21 -0.95 -25.80 -8.11
N PHE A 22 -1.22 -25.12 -6.98
CA PHE A 22 -0.68 -25.50 -5.66
C PHE A 22 -1.52 -24.87 -4.53
N LEU A 23 -1.55 -25.60 -3.41
CA LEU A 23 -2.45 -25.53 -2.26
C LEU A 23 -1.93 -24.61 -1.13
N VAL A 24 -2.88 -24.03 -0.38
CA VAL A 24 -2.86 -23.75 1.08
C VAL A 24 -2.25 -22.43 1.59
N ASN A 25 -3.18 -21.55 2.02
CA ASN A 25 -3.11 -20.62 3.15
C ASN A 25 -2.34 -19.28 3.04
N GLU A 26 -2.49 -18.58 1.93
CA GLU A 26 -2.33 -17.12 1.90
C GLU A 26 -3.61 -16.53 1.29
N TYR A 27 -4.05 -15.36 1.77
CA TYR A 27 -5.01 -14.57 1.00
C TYR A 27 -4.39 -14.35 -0.37
N ASP A 28 -4.84 -15.14 -1.34
CA ASP A 28 -4.23 -15.21 -2.66
C ASP A 28 -4.10 -13.78 -3.18
N SER A 29 -2.86 -13.29 -3.29
CA SER A 29 -2.57 -11.93 -3.72
C SER A 29 -3.27 -11.61 -5.04
N TYR A 30 -3.53 -12.64 -5.86
CA TYR A 30 -4.34 -12.56 -7.06
C TYR A 30 -5.80 -12.14 -6.77
N SER A 31 -6.44 -12.75 -5.78
CA SER A 31 -7.80 -12.42 -5.36
C SER A 31 -7.91 -10.97 -4.84
N LEU A 32 -6.91 -10.52 -4.08
CA LEU A 32 -6.86 -9.16 -3.56
C LEU A 32 -6.72 -8.14 -4.70
N VAL A 33 -5.82 -8.41 -5.66
CA VAL A 33 -5.63 -7.56 -6.85
C VAL A 33 -6.90 -7.54 -7.71
N SER A 34 -7.58 -8.68 -7.88
CA SER A 34 -8.84 -8.77 -8.62
C SER A 34 -9.96 -7.95 -7.98
N ILE A 35 -10.10 -8.01 -6.66
CA ILE A 35 -11.06 -7.19 -5.91
C ILE A 35 -10.72 -5.70 -6.06
N GLN A 36 -9.44 -5.33 -5.90
CA GLN A 36 -8.99 -3.94 -6.08
C GLN A 36 -9.27 -3.41 -7.49
N HIS A 37 -9.00 -4.23 -8.51
CA HIS A 37 -9.29 -3.89 -9.89
C HIS A 37 -10.78 -3.67 -10.14
N THR A 38 -11.62 -4.55 -9.57
CA THR A 38 -13.08 -4.44 -9.67
C THR A 38 -13.58 -3.15 -9.02
N CYS A 39 -13.12 -2.84 -7.80
CA CYS A 39 -13.46 -1.61 -7.10
C CYS A 39 -13.01 -0.36 -7.86
N ALA A 40 -11.77 -0.35 -8.38
CA ALA A 40 -11.24 0.76 -9.17
C ALA A 40 -12.06 0.99 -10.44
N THR A 41 -12.44 -0.09 -11.12
CA THR A 41 -13.27 -0.03 -12.34
C THR A 41 -14.66 0.50 -12.06
N LEU A 42 -15.30 0.05 -10.97
CA LEU A 42 -16.62 0.55 -10.56
C LEU A 42 -16.56 2.04 -10.19
N LEU A 43 -15.56 2.45 -9.41
CA LEU A 43 -15.36 3.85 -9.03
C LEU A 43 -15.13 4.75 -10.25
N TRP A 44 -14.31 4.29 -11.20
CA TRP A 44 -14.07 5.01 -12.45
C TRP A 44 -15.35 5.20 -13.28
N LYS A 45 -16.10 4.11 -13.49
CA LYS A 45 -17.38 4.17 -14.22
C LYS A 45 -18.39 5.08 -13.53
N TYR A 46 -18.46 5.02 -12.20
CA TYR A 46 -19.32 5.90 -11.40
C TYR A 46 -18.97 7.38 -11.58
N LEU A 47 -17.68 7.72 -11.50
CA LEU A 47 -17.21 9.10 -11.67
C LEU A 47 -17.51 9.63 -13.07
N ILE A 48 -17.30 8.82 -14.12
CA ILE A 48 -17.67 9.20 -15.49
C ILE A 48 -19.17 9.44 -15.59
N TYR A 49 -19.98 8.52 -15.06
CA TYR A 49 -21.44 8.60 -15.15
C TYR A 49 -22.00 9.86 -14.45
N GLN A 50 -21.45 10.21 -13.29
CA GLN A 50 -21.97 11.32 -12.49
C GLN A 50 -21.43 12.70 -12.89
N HIS A 51 -20.17 12.79 -13.30
CA HIS A 51 -19.48 14.08 -13.47
C HIS A 51 -19.03 14.36 -14.91
N GLY A 52 -19.16 13.38 -15.81
CA GLY A 52 -18.60 13.47 -17.15
C GLY A 52 -17.08 13.29 -17.18
N PHE A 53 -16.54 13.02 -18.36
CA PHE A 53 -15.15 12.57 -18.54
C PHE A 53 -14.11 13.52 -17.92
N ASN A 54 -14.17 14.82 -18.24
CA ASN A 54 -13.15 15.79 -17.81
C ASN A 54 -13.09 15.94 -16.28
N GLN A 55 -14.24 16.03 -15.63
CA GLN A 55 -14.29 16.13 -14.17
C GLN A 55 -13.95 14.81 -13.49
N ALA A 56 -14.33 13.67 -14.09
CA ALA A 56 -13.98 12.35 -13.59
C ALA A 56 -12.47 12.13 -13.55
N VAL A 57 -11.75 12.50 -14.62
CA VAL A 57 -10.27 12.43 -14.66
C VAL A 57 -9.65 13.25 -13.54
N SER A 58 -10.07 14.51 -13.37
CA SER A 58 -9.51 15.40 -12.33
C SER A 58 -9.78 14.86 -10.93
N ARG A 59 -10.99 14.38 -10.66
CA ARG A 59 -11.39 13.82 -9.35
C ARG A 59 -10.66 12.50 -9.06
N TYR A 60 -10.55 11.62 -10.05
CA TYR A 60 -9.87 10.34 -9.91
C TYR A 60 -8.37 10.53 -9.68
N SER A 61 -7.73 11.44 -10.42
CA SER A 61 -6.32 11.81 -10.20
C SER A 61 -6.09 12.40 -8.80
N SER A 62 -6.97 13.27 -8.33
CA SER A 62 -6.90 13.84 -6.98
C SER A 62 -7.03 12.75 -5.92
N LEU A 63 -7.93 11.78 -6.12
CA LEU A 63 -8.11 10.66 -5.20
C LEU A 63 -6.88 9.75 -5.13
N ILE A 64 -6.24 9.45 -6.27
CA ILE A 64 -4.97 8.70 -6.31
C ILE A 64 -3.88 9.47 -5.55
N LYS A 65 -3.76 10.78 -5.77
CA LYS A 65 -2.79 11.63 -5.08
C LYS A 65 -2.99 11.59 -3.57
N THR A 66 -4.22 11.78 -3.10
CA THR A 66 -4.52 11.73 -1.65
C THR A 66 -4.17 10.38 -1.04
N MET A 67 -4.40 9.27 -1.75
CA MET A 67 -4.00 7.93 -1.27
C MET A 67 -2.48 7.78 -1.16
N LEU A 68 -1.73 8.33 -2.12
CA LEU A 68 -0.26 8.36 -2.07
C LEU A 68 0.25 9.23 -0.93
N ASP A 69 -0.36 10.39 -0.69
CA ASP A 69 0.01 11.28 0.40
C ASP A 69 -0.23 10.62 1.77
N ILE A 70 -1.36 9.92 1.95
CA ILE A 70 -1.65 9.15 3.17
C ILE A 70 -0.60 8.05 3.38
N LEU A 71 -0.22 7.35 2.31
CA LEU A 71 0.83 6.33 2.38
C LEU A 71 2.17 6.90 2.82
N ALA A 72 2.57 8.04 2.24
CA ALA A 72 3.83 8.69 2.60
C ALA A 72 3.84 9.12 4.08
N VAL A 73 2.73 9.67 4.57
CA VAL A 73 2.58 10.03 5.99
C VAL A 73 2.62 8.79 6.88
N LEU A 74 1.98 7.69 6.48
CA LEU A 74 1.99 6.44 7.22
C LEU A 74 3.40 5.86 7.32
N GLU A 75 4.12 5.82 6.20
CA GLU A 75 5.51 5.37 6.14
C GLU A 75 6.41 6.22 7.05
N HIS A 76 6.27 7.55 6.97
CA HIS A 76 7.00 8.45 7.85
C HIS A 76 6.71 8.17 9.34
N LYS A 77 5.43 7.98 9.69
CA LYS A 77 5.03 7.68 11.08
C LYS A 77 5.62 6.35 11.57
N ILE A 78 5.61 5.31 10.72
CA ILE A 78 6.22 4.00 11.05
C ILE A 78 7.72 4.17 11.32
N ASN A 79 8.42 4.94 10.47
CA ASN A 79 9.85 5.17 10.62
C ASN A 79 10.17 5.95 11.92
N VAL A 80 9.38 6.97 12.26
CA VAL A 80 9.53 7.70 13.53
C VAL A 80 9.31 6.79 14.73
N GLN A 81 8.26 5.96 14.72
CA GLN A 81 7.99 5.01 15.81
C GLN A 81 9.11 3.98 15.96
N LEU A 82 9.69 3.52 14.85
CA LEU A 82 10.82 2.59 14.86
C LEU A 82 12.06 3.26 15.47
N PHE A 83 12.34 4.51 15.10
CA PHE A 83 13.43 5.29 15.67
C PHE A 83 13.26 5.51 17.18
N ASP A 84 12.07 5.92 17.64
CA ASP A 84 11.79 6.10 19.06
C ASP A 84 11.98 4.81 19.86
N LYS A 85 11.57 3.68 19.28
CA LYS A 85 11.79 2.36 19.89
C LYS A 85 13.28 2.05 20.02
N MET A 86 14.06 2.26 18.95
CA MET A 86 15.51 2.07 18.98
C MET A 86 16.18 2.96 20.03
N MET A 87 15.77 4.22 20.14
CA MET A 87 16.32 5.16 21.11
C MET A 87 16.05 4.69 22.54
N ASN A 88 14.82 4.24 22.83
CA ASN A 88 14.46 3.69 24.13
C ASN A 88 15.27 2.43 24.48
N ASP A 89 15.53 1.57 23.49
CA ASP A 89 16.34 0.36 23.69
C ASP A 89 17.81 0.72 24.00
N ILE A 90 18.38 1.73 23.33
CA ILE A 90 19.73 2.24 23.61
C ILE A 90 19.82 2.85 25.01
N VAL A 91 18.82 3.64 25.42
CA VAL A 91 18.77 4.24 26.76
C VAL A 91 18.77 3.15 27.83
N LYS A 92 17.87 2.17 27.70
CA LYS A 92 17.80 1.03 28.63
C LYS A 92 19.10 0.23 28.70
N GLN A 93 19.73 0.00 27.55
CA GLN A 93 20.99 -0.72 27.50
C GLN A 93 22.12 0.06 28.18
N THR A 94 22.14 1.38 28.00
CA THR A 94 23.14 2.27 28.63
C THR A 94 22.95 2.35 30.14
N GLU A 95 21.71 2.47 30.62
CA GLU A 95 21.38 2.43 32.05
C GLU A 95 21.84 1.11 32.69
N HIS A 96 21.55 -0.02 32.03
CA HIS A 96 21.97 -1.33 32.52
C HIS A 96 23.51 -1.47 32.56
N SER A 97 24.22 -0.96 31.55
CA SER A 97 25.68 -0.98 31.52
C SER A 97 26.33 -0.07 32.58
N LEU A 98 25.71 1.06 32.92
CA LEU A 98 26.21 1.98 33.95
C LEU A 98 26.02 1.43 35.36
N ILE A 99 24.94 0.69 35.62
CA ILE A 99 24.67 0.08 36.93
C ILE A 99 25.63 -1.08 37.24
N LEU A 100 26.07 -1.82 36.21
CA LEU A 100 27.04 -2.92 36.37
C LEU A 100 28.50 -2.47 36.57
N HIS A 101 28.80 -1.18 36.44
CA HIS A 101 30.14 -0.61 36.60
C HIS A 101 30.35 0.16 37.92
N ASN A 102 29.35 0.13 38.81
CA ASN A 102 29.43 0.55 40.22
C ASN A 102 29.42 -0.67 41.13
#